data_AF-A0A9D1APP1-F1
#
_entry.id   AF-A0A9D1APP1-F1
#
_cell.length_a   1.000
_cell.length_b   1.000
_cell.length_c   1.000
_cell.angle_alpha   90.00
_cell.angle_beta   90.00
_cell.angle_gamma   90.00
#
_symmetry.space_group_name_H-M   'P 1'
#
loop_
_entity.id
_entity.type
_entity.pdbx_description
1 polymer ?
#
loop_
_entity_poly.entity_id
_entity_poly.type
_entity_poly.pdbx_seq_one_letter_code
_entity_poly.pdbx_strand_id
1 'polypeptide(L)'
;MEQAISKLQRLLGEYHLLRNCQEVSLKELTDCLPGSRKTFSRDLKLLRQAGVPIVYEAQRNAFLLKREGLIPAVQPDSPAQARVQNHLRRLMYLMDNLPLENCGVWYREQFPEVSRRTMQRDFALLCSIGYRVKYETEEFNCHDAGMDQPTGQYYCDRPMGTYELPIFKEI
;
A
#
# COMPACT_ATOMS: atom_id res chain seq x y z
N MET A 1 20.58 6.05 11.27
CA MET A 1 19.39 6.20 12.15
C MET A 1 18.28 5.41 11.48
N GLU A 2 17.77 4.34 12.09
CA GLU A 2 16.70 3.54 11.48
C GLU A 2 15.47 4.46 11.29
N GLN A 3 14.95 4.57 10.06
CA GLN A 3 13.85 5.49 9.76
C GLN A 3 12.59 5.01 10.50
N ALA A 4 12.03 5.87 11.36
CA ALA A 4 10.83 5.53 12.12
C ALA A 4 9.62 5.55 11.18
N ILE A 5 9.14 4.39 10.75
CA ILE A 5 7.93 4.26 9.93
C ILE A 5 6.69 4.03 10.80
N SER A 6 5.55 4.54 10.35
CA SER A 6 4.26 4.31 10.98
C SER A 6 3.79 2.86 10.81
N LYS A 7 2.85 2.43 11.66
CA LYS A 7 2.22 1.11 11.54
C LYS A 7 1.55 0.89 10.18
N LEU A 8 0.87 1.91 9.63
CA LEU A 8 0.24 1.79 8.32
C LEU A 8 1.28 1.62 7.21
N GLN A 9 2.36 2.41 7.21
CA GLN A 9 3.44 2.24 6.23
C GLN A 9 4.03 0.83 6.29
N ARG A 10 4.27 0.29 7.49
CA ARG A 10 4.77 -1.08 7.66
C ARG A 10 3.80 -2.13 7.13
N LEU A 11 2.51 -2.03 7.45
CA LEU A 11 1.48 -2.94 6.93
C LEU A 11 1.40 -2.92 5.39
N LEU A 12 1.53 -1.75 4.77
CA LEU A 12 1.54 -1.61 3.31
C LEU A 12 2.84 -2.18 2.71
N GLY A 13 3.99 -2.01 3.38
CA GLY A 13 5.25 -2.63 3.00
C GLY A 13 5.20 -4.17 3.06
N GLU A 14 4.64 -4.73 4.14
CA GLU A 14 4.39 -6.18 4.26
C GLU A 14 3.48 -6.68 3.14
N TYR A 15 2.42 -5.93 2.82
CA TYR A 15 1.50 -6.26 1.74
C TYR A 15 2.17 -6.18 0.36
N HIS A 16 3.05 -5.20 0.12
CA HIS A 16 3.85 -5.10 -1.10
C HIS A 16 4.71 -6.35 -1.31
N LEU A 17 5.43 -6.80 -0.28
CA LEU A 17 6.23 -8.03 -0.35
C LEU A 17 5.35 -9.25 -0.65
N LEU A 18 4.22 -9.40 0.06
CA LEU A 18 3.31 -10.53 -0.14
C LEU A 18 2.74 -10.62 -1.56
N ARG A 19 2.58 -9.49 -2.26
CA ARG A 19 2.11 -9.47 -3.65
C ARG A 19 3.20 -9.74 -4.68
N ASN A 20 4.43 -9.31 -4.39
CA ASN A 20 5.52 -9.34 -5.37
C ASN A 20 6.48 -10.51 -5.15
N CYS A 21 6.37 -11.22 -4.01
CA CYS A 21 7.10 -12.44 -3.73
C CYS A 21 6.18 -13.66 -3.76
N GLN A 22 6.69 -14.80 -4.20
CA GLN A 22 5.96 -16.07 -4.15
C GLN A 22 5.67 -16.50 -2.70
N GLU A 23 6.61 -16.25 -1.80
CA GLU A 23 6.52 -16.50 -0.37
C GLU A 23 7.32 -15.45 0.40
N VAL A 24 6.89 -15.13 1.62
CA VAL A 24 7.55 -14.14 2.48
C VAL A 24 7.77 -14.72 3.87
N SER A 25 9.00 -14.71 4.37
CA SER A 25 9.30 -15.23 5.72
C SER A 25 9.29 -14.14 6.79
N LEU A 26 9.14 -14.50 8.07
CA LEU A 26 9.32 -13.52 9.16
C LEU A 26 10.75 -12.94 9.18
N LYS A 27 11.74 -13.70 8.71
CA LYS A 27 13.13 -13.22 8.64
C LYS A 27 13.26 -12.14 7.56
N GLU A 28 12.73 -12.40 6.37
CA GLU A 28 12.69 -11.43 5.28
C GLU A 28 11.99 -10.14 5.69
N LEU A 29 10.87 -10.23 6.40
CA LEU A 29 10.20 -9.04 6.94
C LEU A 29 11.09 -8.27 7.92
N THR A 30 11.83 -8.95 8.81
CA THR A 30 12.76 -8.27 9.74
C THR A 30 14.00 -7.69 9.07
N ASP A 31 14.43 -8.29 7.97
CA ASP A 31 15.56 -7.82 7.17
C ASP A 31 15.15 -6.61 6.31
N CYS A 32 13.93 -6.59 5.77
CA CYS A 32 13.45 -5.50 4.91
C CYS A 32 12.81 -4.34 5.68
N LEU A 33 12.10 -4.59 6.78
CA LEU A 33 11.29 -3.58 7.47
C LEU A 33 11.69 -3.42 8.94
N PRO A 34 11.62 -2.20 9.50
CA PRO A 34 11.84 -1.99 10.93
C PRO A 34 10.71 -2.64 11.74
N GLY A 35 11.06 -3.61 12.57
CA GLY A 35 10.11 -4.36 13.38
C GLY A 35 10.69 -5.65 13.94
N SER A 36 9.98 -6.24 14.89
CA SER A 36 10.30 -7.55 15.44
C SER A 36 9.42 -8.63 14.83
N ARG A 37 9.82 -9.90 14.90
CA ARG A 37 8.97 -11.05 14.53
C ARG A 37 7.58 -10.98 15.17
N LYS A 38 7.49 -10.56 16.43
CA LYS A 38 6.23 -10.40 17.18
C LYS A 38 5.36 -9.27 16.60
N THR A 39 5.98 -8.21 16.10
CA THR A 39 5.29 -7.12 15.40
C THR A 39 4.68 -7.64 14.11
N PHE A 40 5.48 -8.28 13.26
CA PHE A 40 5.04 -8.82 11.98
C PHE A 40 3.97 -9.91 12.13
N SER A 41 4.07 -10.79 13.13
CA SER A 41 2.99 -11.77 13.38
C SER A 41 1.64 -11.11 13.71
N ARG A 42 1.66 -9.95 14.38
CA ARG A 42 0.43 -9.19 14.67
C ARG A 42 -0.06 -8.44 13.44
N ASP A 43 0.85 -7.86 12.68
CA ASP A 43 0.52 -7.12 11.46
C ASP A 43 -0.06 -8.06 10.39
N LEU A 44 0.53 -9.24 10.18
CA LEU A 44 -0.04 -10.30 9.32
C LEU A 44 -1.43 -10.76 9.77
N LYS A 45 -1.69 -10.80 11.09
CA LYS A 45 -3.05 -11.07 11.60
C LYS A 45 -4.03 -9.96 11.21
N LEU A 46 -3.60 -8.70 11.30
CA LEU A 46 -4.42 -7.55 10.88
C LEU A 46 -4.66 -7.54 9.38
N LEU A 47 -3.65 -7.88 8.56
CA LEU A 47 -3.80 -8.03 7.11
C LEU A 47 -4.82 -9.14 6.78
N ARG A 48 -4.75 -10.29 7.44
CA ARG A 48 -5.76 -11.36 7.30
C ARG A 48 -7.16 -10.87 7.68
N GLN A 49 -7.30 -10.20 8.81
CA GLN A 49 -8.59 -9.63 9.25
C GLN A 49 -9.10 -8.60 8.24
N ALA A 50 -8.22 -7.80 7.65
CA ALA A 50 -8.53 -6.86 6.59
C ALA A 50 -8.79 -7.53 5.23
N GLY A 51 -8.78 -8.86 5.14
CA GLY A 51 -9.16 -9.60 3.95
C GLY A 51 -8.00 -9.92 3.00
N VAL A 52 -6.75 -9.84 3.44
CA VAL A 52 -5.62 -10.37 2.65
C VAL A 52 -5.58 -11.90 2.81
N PRO A 53 -5.65 -12.69 1.73
CA PRO A 53 -5.73 -14.16 1.80
C PRO A 53 -4.36 -14.80 2.07
N ILE A 54 -3.78 -14.52 3.24
CA ILE A 54 -2.45 -14.99 3.65
C ILE A 54 -2.55 -16.32 4.39
N VAL A 55 -1.79 -17.32 3.97
CA VAL A 55 -1.66 -18.59 4.69
C VAL A 55 -0.21 -18.79 5.13
N TYR A 56 -0.01 -19.35 6.32
CA TYR A 56 1.31 -19.75 6.78
C TYR A 56 1.55 -21.22 6.44
N GLU A 57 2.65 -21.54 5.78
CA GLU A 57 3.02 -22.91 5.42
C GLU A 57 4.21 -23.35 6.26
N ALA A 58 3.97 -24.26 7.22
CA ALA A 58 4.96 -24.66 8.22
C ALA A 58 6.20 -25.33 7.61
N GLN A 59 6.04 -26.10 6.53
CA GLN A 59 7.15 -26.77 5.84
C GLN A 59 8.17 -25.79 5.26
N ARG A 60 7.67 -24.64 4.77
CA ARG A 60 8.49 -23.57 4.18
C ARG A 60 8.87 -22.49 5.18
N ASN A 61 8.23 -22.49 6.35
CA ASN A 61 8.36 -21.44 7.37
C ASN A 61 8.12 -20.03 6.78
N ALA A 62 7.11 -19.94 5.90
CA ALA A 62 6.81 -18.73 5.12
C ALA A 62 5.31 -18.48 4.99
N PHE A 63 4.97 -17.23 4.65
CA PHE A 63 3.62 -16.78 4.36
C PHE A 63 3.42 -16.70 2.85
N LEU A 64 2.27 -17.16 2.39
CA LEU A 64 1.89 -17.23 0.98
C LEU A 64 0.62 -16.43 0.77
N LEU A 65 0.58 -15.64 -0.30
CA LEU A 65 -0.64 -15.03 -0.80
C LEU A 65 -1.39 -16.06 -1.66
N LYS A 66 -2.56 -16.53 -1.21
CA LYS A 66 -3.30 -17.61 -1.90
C LYS A 66 -3.95 -17.18 -3.21
N ARG A 67 -4.28 -15.90 -3.34
CA ARG A 67 -4.85 -15.31 -4.56
C ARG A 67 -4.65 -13.80 -4.55
N GLU A 68 -4.69 -13.20 -5.72
CA GLU A 68 -4.72 -11.75 -5.87
C GLU A 68 -6.06 -11.16 -5.40
N GLY A 69 -6.00 -9.90 -4.96
CA GLY A 69 -7.14 -9.15 -4.49
C GLY A 69 -7.59 -9.47 -3.06
N LEU A 70 -8.43 -8.58 -2.53
CA LEU A 70 -8.96 -8.68 -1.17
C LEU A 70 -10.20 -9.56 -1.11
N ILE A 71 -10.31 -10.36 -0.05
CA ILE A 71 -11.51 -11.13 0.29
C ILE A 71 -12.38 -10.31 1.27
N PRO A 72 -13.64 -10.71 1.54
CA PRO A 72 -14.44 -10.07 2.58
C PRO A 72 -13.69 -10.03 3.92
N ALA A 73 -13.65 -8.85 4.52
CA ALA A 73 -12.96 -8.67 5.79
C ALA A 73 -13.69 -9.36 6.94
N VAL A 74 -12.94 -9.74 7.96
CA VAL A 74 -13.53 -10.20 9.23
C VAL A 74 -14.27 -9.03 9.87
N GLN A 75 -15.49 -9.28 10.33
CA GLN A 75 -16.30 -8.24 10.97
C GLN A 75 -15.56 -7.70 12.22
N PRO A 76 -15.34 -6.37 12.31
CA PRO A 76 -14.65 -5.76 13.42
C PRO A 76 -15.56 -5.69 14.67
N ASP A 77 -14.95 -5.79 15.85
CA ASP A 77 -15.69 -5.79 17.13
C ASP A 77 -16.18 -4.38 17.54
N SER A 78 -15.64 -3.33 16.91
CA SER A 78 -16.00 -1.94 17.25
C SER A 78 -15.93 -0.99 16.06
N PRO A 79 -16.65 0.16 16.11
CA PRO A 79 -16.60 1.18 15.06
C PRO A 79 -15.21 1.78 14.84
N ALA A 80 -14.36 1.83 15.88
CA ALA A 80 -12.98 2.31 15.74
C ALA A 80 -12.12 1.32 14.95
N GLN A 81 -12.23 0.02 15.24
CA GLN A 81 -11.57 -1.03 14.47
C GLN A 81 -12.06 -1.05 13.02
N ALA A 82 -13.38 -0.88 12.81
CA ALA A 82 -13.95 -0.79 11.46
C ALA A 82 -13.35 0.34 10.64
N ARG A 83 -13.17 1.53 11.23
CA ARG A 83 -12.53 2.68 10.56
C ARG A 83 -11.10 2.37 10.14
N VAL A 84 -10.30 1.78 11.03
CA VAL A 84 -8.91 1.39 10.74
C VAL A 84 -8.85 0.34 9.63
N GLN A 85 -9.71 -0.68 9.71
CA GLN A 85 -9.76 -1.76 8.72
C GLN A 85 -10.20 -1.25 7.34
N ASN A 86 -11.22 -0.40 7.28
CA ASN A 86 -11.68 0.22 6.03
C ASN A 86 -10.60 1.11 5.41
N HIS A 87 -9.86 1.86 6.23
CA HIS A 87 -8.74 2.68 5.76
C HIS A 87 -7.63 1.80 5.16
N LEU A 88 -7.21 0.76 5.88
CA LEU A 88 -6.19 -0.17 5.40
C LEU A 88 -6.62 -0.87 4.10
N ARG A 89 -7.87 -1.35 4.03
CA ARG A 89 -8.43 -1.97 2.83
C ARG A 89 -8.44 -1.04 1.63
N ARG A 90 -8.86 0.21 1.84
CA ARG A 90 -8.83 1.23 0.78
C ARG A 90 -7.41 1.41 0.25
N LEU A 91 -6.42 1.60 1.13
CA LEU A 91 -5.02 1.77 0.70
C LEU A 91 -4.48 0.56 -0.06
N MET A 92 -4.75 -0.67 0.41
CA MET A 92 -4.36 -1.89 -0.31
C MET A 92 -5.03 -1.98 -1.68
N TYR A 93 -6.32 -1.63 -1.77
CA TYR A 93 -7.05 -1.59 -3.04
C TYR A 93 -6.47 -0.55 -4.02
N LEU A 94 -6.04 0.62 -3.54
CA LEU A 94 -5.33 1.60 -4.37
C LEU A 94 -4.01 1.03 -4.87
N MET A 95 -3.23 0.39 -3.99
CA MET A 95 -1.96 -0.20 -4.37
C MET A 95 -2.10 -1.22 -5.52
N ASP A 96 -3.21 -1.95 -5.56
CA ASP A 96 -3.56 -2.90 -6.64
C ASP A 96 -4.06 -2.16 -7.90
N ASN A 97 -5.01 -1.24 -7.76
CA ASN A 97 -5.89 -0.83 -8.85
C ASN A 97 -5.72 0.62 -9.34
N LEU A 98 -4.93 1.45 -8.66
CA LEU A 98 -4.80 2.88 -9.00
C LEU A 98 -4.28 3.06 -10.45
N PRO A 99 -5.07 3.66 -11.37
CA PRO A 99 -4.66 3.77 -12.76
C PRO A 99 -3.52 4.77 -12.93
N LEU A 100 -2.78 4.66 -14.03
CA LEU A 100 -1.67 5.55 -14.35
C LEU A 100 -2.14 6.99 -14.57
N GLU A 101 -3.28 7.16 -15.22
CA GLU A 101 -3.86 8.45 -15.58
C GLU A 101 -5.21 8.65 -14.87
N ASN A 102 -5.59 9.91 -14.69
CA ASN A 102 -6.89 10.28 -14.11
C ASN A 102 -7.19 9.61 -12.75
N CYS A 103 -6.15 9.26 -11.99
CA CYS A 103 -6.30 8.41 -10.81
C CYS A 103 -7.10 9.09 -9.69
N GLY A 104 -7.14 10.42 -9.68
CA GLY A 104 -7.98 11.21 -8.79
C GLY A 104 -9.47 11.24 -9.18
N VAL A 105 -9.80 11.11 -10.47
CA VAL A 105 -11.19 10.93 -10.93
C VAL A 105 -11.65 9.52 -10.56
N TRP A 106 -10.86 8.52 -10.98
CA TRP A 106 -11.10 7.12 -10.67
C TRP A 106 -11.29 6.89 -9.16
N TYR A 107 -10.45 7.49 -8.31
CA TYR A 107 -10.59 7.37 -6.85
C TYR A 107 -11.98 7.81 -6.37
N ARG A 108 -12.49 8.94 -6.87
CA ARG A 108 -13.79 9.49 -6.44
C ARG A 108 -14.95 8.64 -6.92
N GLU A 109 -14.80 7.95 -8.05
CA GLU A 109 -15.79 6.99 -8.54
C GLU A 109 -15.80 5.71 -7.70
N GLN A 110 -14.64 5.21 -7.30
CA GLN A 110 -14.53 4.00 -6.47
C GLN A 110 -14.92 4.24 -5.00
N PHE A 111 -14.71 5.46 -4.49
CA PHE A 111 -14.96 5.82 -3.10
C PHE A 111 -15.74 7.15 -3.00
N PRO A 112 -16.99 7.20 -3.50
CA PRO A 112 -17.78 8.43 -3.56
C PRO A 112 -18.10 9.03 -2.18
N GLU A 113 -18.09 8.21 -1.14
CA GLU A 113 -18.30 8.64 0.25
C GLU A 113 -17.05 9.27 0.90
N VAL A 114 -15.89 9.18 0.26
CA VAL A 114 -14.61 9.64 0.80
C VAL A 114 -14.30 11.05 0.32
N SER A 115 -14.07 11.97 1.26
CA SER A 115 -13.77 13.37 0.94
C SER A 115 -12.47 13.53 0.12
N ARG A 116 -12.40 14.60 -0.69
CA ARG A 116 -11.17 14.98 -1.42
C ARG A 116 -9.96 15.13 -0.49
N ARG A 117 -10.15 15.66 0.72
CA ARG A 117 -9.08 15.79 1.72
C ARG A 117 -8.55 14.42 2.16
N THR A 118 -9.43 13.43 2.33
CA THR A 118 -9.03 12.06 2.66
C THR A 118 -8.29 11.41 1.50
N MET A 119 -8.78 11.57 0.26
CA MET A 119 -8.06 11.12 -0.95
C MET A 119 -6.63 11.68 -1.00
N GLN A 120 -6.46 12.98 -0.81
CA GLN A 120 -5.12 13.61 -0.78
C GLN A 120 -4.23 13.04 0.33
N ARG A 121 -4.77 12.71 1.49
CA ARG A 121 -4.02 12.07 2.59
C ARG A 121 -3.62 10.63 2.25
N ASP A 122 -4.50 9.89 1.58
CA ASP A 122 -4.21 8.53 1.14
C ASP A 122 -3.13 8.53 0.04
N PHE A 123 -3.21 9.46 -0.93
CA PHE A 123 -2.16 9.67 -1.91
C PHE A 123 -0.84 10.07 -1.26
N ALA A 124 -0.84 11.00 -0.30
CA ALA A 124 0.37 11.38 0.44
C ALA A 124 0.99 10.19 1.19
N LEU A 125 0.16 9.32 1.77
CA LEU A 125 0.63 8.10 2.44
C LEU A 125 1.25 7.12 1.44
N LEU A 126 0.62 6.90 0.28
CA LEU A 126 1.21 6.08 -0.80
C LEU A 126 2.53 6.68 -1.29
N CYS A 127 2.60 8.00 -1.46
CA CYS A 127 3.83 8.68 -1.83
C CYS A 127 4.95 8.48 -0.81
N SER A 128 4.62 8.50 0.49
CA SER A 128 5.60 8.26 1.55
C SER A 128 6.20 6.84 1.56
N ILE A 129 5.58 5.88 0.85
CA ILE A 129 6.09 4.51 0.74
C ILE A 129 6.65 4.19 -0.66
N GLY A 130 6.75 5.18 -1.57
CA GLY A 130 7.41 5.02 -2.87
C GLY A 130 6.50 5.03 -4.10
N TYR A 131 5.18 5.14 -3.95
CA TYR A 131 4.32 5.45 -5.10
C TYR A 131 4.54 6.89 -5.54
N ARG A 132 4.29 7.22 -6.82
CA ARG A 132 4.39 8.61 -7.30
C ARG A 132 3.03 9.08 -7.75
N VAL A 133 2.21 9.55 -6.81
CA VAL A 133 0.93 10.17 -7.12
C VAL A 133 1.10 11.69 -7.17
N LYS A 134 0.96 12.27 -8.36
CA LYS A 134 1.17 13.71 -8.60
C LYS A 134 -0.07 14.35 -9.20
N TYR A 135 -0.29 15.61 -8.86
CA TYR A 135 -1.27 16.45 -9.54
C TYR A 135 -0.54 17.30 -10.56
N GLU A 136 -0.88 17.15 -11.84
CA GLU A 136 -0.24 17.90 -12.91
C GLU A 136 -0.83 19.30 -12.97
N THR A 137 0.03 20.31 -12.89
CA THR A 137 -0.35 21.73 -13.04
C THR A 137 0.46 22.35 -14.16
N GLU A 138 0.00 23.47 -14.69
CA GLU A 138 0.73 24.22 -15.74
C GLU A 138 2.16 24.59 -15.31
N GLU A 139 2.41 24.77 -14.01
CA GLU A 139 3.74 25.09 -13.46
C GLU A 139 4.71 23.89 -13.46
N PHE A 140 4.21 22.65 -13.41
CA PHE A 140 5.02 21.42 -13.34
C PHE A 140 5.06 20.62 -14.65
N ASN A 141 4.21 20.97 -15.60
CA ASN A 141 4.18 20.42 -16.95
C ASN A 141 5.33 21.00 -17.78
N CYS A 142 6.55 20.64 -17.39
CA CYS A 142 7.77 21.13 -18.02
C CYS A 142 7.86 20.66 -19.48
N HIS A 143 7.94 21.61 -20.40
CA HIS A 143 8.08 21.42 -21.86
C HIS A 143 9.33 20.63 -22.31
N ASP A 144 10.13 20.10 -21.39
CA ASP A 144 11.44 19.49 -21.70
C ASP A 144 11.37 17.99 -22.01
N ALA A 145 10.25 17.31 -21.76
CA ALA A 145 10.13 15.85 -21.94
C ALA A 145 9.38 15.40 -23.20
N GLY A 146 8.87 16.32 -24.02
CA GLY A 146 8.23 15.99 -25.30
C GLY A 146 6.91 15.21 -25.22
N MET A 147 6.31 15.10 -24.03
CA MET A 147 4.98 14.52 -23.80
C MET A 147 4.25 15.42 -22.78
N ASP A 148 3.49 16.39 -23.26
CA ASP A 148 2.65 17.22 -22.39
C ASP A 148 1.55 16.35 -21.77
N GLN A 149 1.58 16.15 -20.45
CA GLN A 149 0.48 15.48 -19.76
C GLN A 149 -0.70 16.45 -19.61
N PRO A 150 -1.96 16.01 -19.79
CA PRO A 150 -3.12 16.85 -19.52
C PRO A 150 -3.10 17.47 -18.11
N THR A 151 -3.05 18.79 -18.04
CA THR A 151 -3.07 19.52 -16.76
C THR A 151 -4.40 19.33 -16.02
N GLY A 152 -4.37 19.48 -14.70
CA GLY A 152 -5.56 19.41 -13.86
C GLY A 152 -5.97 17.99 -13.47
N GLN A 153 -5.12 17.00 -13.76
CA GLN A 153 -5.34 15.57 -13.51
C GLN A 153 -4.32 15.02 -12.51
N TYR A 154 -4.65 13.86 -11.91
CA TYR A 154 -3.68 13.12 -11.11
C TYR A 154 -3.12 11.95 -11.93
N TYR A 155 -1.81 11.74 -11.79
CA TYR A 155 -1.07 10.63 -12.37
C TYR A 155 -0.43 9.79 -11.29
N CYS A 156 -0.23 8.51 -11.56
CA CYS A 156 0.39 7.58 -10.64
C CYS A 156 1.42 6.68 -11.32
N ASP A 157 2.68 6.75 -10.88
CA ASP A 157 3.66 5.68 -11.17
C ASP A 157 3.78 4.74 -9.97
N ARG A 158 3.62 3.44 -10.22
CA ARG A 158 3.82 2.40 -9.19
C ARG A 158 5.32 2.07 -9.06
N PRO A 159 5.81 1.73 -7.86
CA PRO A 159 7.17 1.23 -7.71
C PRO A 159 7.31 -0.11 -8.46
N MET A 160 8.37 -0.23 -9.27
CA MET A 160 8.64 -1.42 -10.09
C MET A 160 9.43 -2.50 -9.33
N GLY A 161 10.24 -2.10 -8.34
CA GLY A 161 11.07 -3.02 -7.56
C GLY A 161 10.35 -3.61 -6.35
N THR A 162 10.49 -4.92 -6.18
CA THR A 162 9.98 -5.64 -5.00
C THR A 162 10.59 -5.12 -3.69
N TYR A 163 11.89 -4.80 -3.69
CA TYR A 163 12.65 -4.41 -2.49
C TYR A 163 13.09 -2.93 -2.49
N GLU A 164 12.50 -2.10 -3.35
CA GLU A 164 12.95 -0.71 -3.57
C GLU A 164 12.05 0.33 -2.90
N LEU A 165 11.16 -0.08 -1.99
CA LEU A 165 10.34 0.89 -1.28
C LEU A 165 11.22 1.72 -0.33
N PRO A 166 11.10 3.06 -0.29
CA PRO A 166 11.89 3.92 0.60
C PRO A 166 11.75 3.61 2.10
N ILE A 167 10.71 2.86 2.48
CA ILE A 167 10.48 2.42 3.87
C ILE A 167 11.25 1.16 4.24
N PHE A 168 11.91 0.51 3.27
CA PHE A 168 12.73 -0.66 3.52
C PHE A 168 14.12 -0.25 4.02
N LYS A 169 14.74 -1.12 4.80
CA LYS A 169 16.11 -0.95 5.25
C LYS A 169 17.02 -1.03 4.03
N GLU A 170 18.03 -0.17 4.00
CA GLU A 170 19.17 -0.34 3.10
C GLU A 170 19.84 -1.68 3.45
N ILE A 171 19.91 -2.59 2.47
CA ILE A 171 20.54 -3.92 2.59
C ILE A 171 22.00 -3.81 2.19
#